data_AF-A0A7V5GSS5-F1
#
_entry.id   AF-A0A7V5GSS5-F1
#
_cell.length_a   1.000
_cell.length_b   1.000
_cell.length_c   1.000
_cell.angle_alpha   90.00
_cell.angle_beta   90.00
_cell.angle_gamma   90.00
#
_symmetry.space_group_name_H-M   'P 1'
#
loop_
_entity.id
_entity.type
_entity.pdbx_description
1 polymer ?
#
loop_
_entity_poly.entity_id
_entity_poly.type
_entity_poly.pdbx_seq_one_letter_code
_entity_poly.pdbx_strand_id
1 'polypeptide(L)'
;MSEEEKTDKQHKKHRYEWLEKYKWKPGESGNPKGRPRGKSLKTRVKEILMSMDDEQAKAFLKEINPELIWRMAEGNPKSDTDITTGGDKIMFIPSEIINKNEISQKPKDNSQ
;
A
#
# COMPACT_ATOMS: atom_id res chain seq x y z
N MET A 1 -19.24 28.09 -40.79
CA MET A 1 -20.14 27.89 -39.65
C MET A 1 -19.38 27.05 -38.65
N SER A 2 -18.58 27.68 -37.78
CA SER A 2 -17.77 27.00 -36.78
C SER A 2 -18.50 27.18 -35.45
N GLU A 3 -19.13 26.12 -34.96
CA GLU A 3 -19.75 26.11 -33.64
C GLU A 3 -18.65 25.92 -32.60
N GLU A 4 -18.34 26.98 -31.86
CA GLU A 4 -17.47 26.90 -30.69
C GLU A 4 -18.21 26.19 -29.55
N GLU A 5 -17.81 24.96 -29.24
CA GLU A 5 -18.27 24.21 -28.06
C GLU A 5 -17.91 24.95 -26.77
N LYS A 6 -18.92 25.53 -26.11
CA LYS A 6 -18.78 26.18 -24.78
C LYS A 6 -18.67 25.13 -23.67
N THR A 7 -17.47 24.58 -23.48
CA THR A 7 -17.13 23.68 -22.36
C THR A 7 -16.91 24.40 -21.01
N ASP A 8 -17.00 25.73 -20.99
CA ASP A 8 -16.63 26.59 -19.85
C ASP A 8 -17.63 26.60 -18.67
N LYS A 9 -18.69 25.79 -18.73
CA LYS A 9 -19.68 25.64 -17.65
C LYS A 9 -19.48 24.37 -16.83
N GLN A 10 -18.26 23.84 -16.80
CA GLN A 10 -17.93 22.79 -15.84
C GLN A 10 -18.18 23.29 -14.43
N HIS A 11 -19.06 22.60 -13.71
CA HIS A 11 -19.56 22.94 -12.38
C HIS A 11 -18.46 23.55 -11.51
N LYS A 12 -18.55 24.87 -11.24
CA LYS A 12 -17.81 25.48 -10.14
C LYS A 12 -18.14 24.64 -8.92
N LYS A 13 -17.17 23.89 -8.38
CA LYS A 13 -17.34 23.10 -7.16
C LYS A 13 -17.92 24.05 -6.12
N HIS A 14 -19.23 23.97 -5.87
CA HIS A 14 -19.87 24.78 -4.86
C HIS A 14 -19.24 24.35 -3.55
N ARG A 15 -18.27 25.13 -3.06
CA ARG A 15 -17.83 25.03 -1.68
C ARG A 15 -19.00 25.54 -0.87
N TYR A 16 -19.85 24.60 -0.47
CA TYR A 16 -20.93 24.87 0.45
C TYR A 16 -20.32 25.37 1.76
N GLU A 17 -20.37 26.69 1.99
CA GLU A 17 -19.81 27.35 3.17
C GLU A 17 -20.43 26.79 4.46
N TRP A 18 -21.72 26.45 4.41
CA TRP A 18 -22.44 25.80 5.50
C TRP A 18 -21.87 24.41 5.88
N LEU A 19 -21.16 23.75 4.97
CA LEU A 19 -20.53 22.44 5.21
C LEU A 19 -19.18 22.56 5.91
N GLU A 20 -18.56 23.75 5.93
CA GLU A 20 -17.21 23.96 6.43
C GLU A 20 -17.09 23.66 7.93
N LYS A 21 -18.14 23.93 8.70
CA LYS A 21 -18.26 23.60 10.13
C LYS A 21 -18.25 22.10 10.42
N TYR A 22 -18.69 21.27 9.49
CA TYR A 22 -18.84 19.82 9.66
C TYR A 22 -17.66 19.02 9.09
N LYS A 23 -16.74 19.70 8.39
CA LYS A 23 -15.51 19.08 7.92
C LYS A 23 -14.57 18.86 9.09
N TRP A 24 -13.90 17.70 9.07
CA TRP A 24 -12.82 17.45 10.01
C TRP A 24 -11.66 18.37 9.66
N LYS A 25 -10.95 18.86 10.68
CA LYS A 25 -9.76 19.66 10.44
C LYS A 25 -8.70 18.78 9.77
N PRO A 26 -7.97 19.30 8.78
CA PRO A 26 -6.89 18.54 8.16
C PRO A 26 -5.87 18.15 9.23
N GLY A 27 -5.57 16.85 9.33
CA GLY A 27 -4.67 16.29 10.34
C GLY A 27 -5.33 15.91 11.68
N GLU A 28 -6.61 16.20 11.88
CA GLU A 28 -7.35 15.79 13.07
C GLU A 28 -8.24 14.58 12.75
N SER A 29 -8.00 13.46 13.44
CA SER A 29 -8.85 12.29 13.36
C SER A 29 -10.23 12.62 13.96
N GLY A 30 -11.32 12.23 13.28
CA GLY A 30 -12.68 12.36 13.81
C GLY A 30 -12.94 11.55 15.09
N ASN A 31 -11.96 10.76 15.53
CA ASN A 31 -11.91 10.18 16.86
C ASN A 31 -10.71 10.74 17.65
N PRO A 32 -10.85 11.90 18.32
CA PRO A 32 -9.75 12.52 19.07
C PRO A 32 -9.30 11.68 20.27
N LYS A 33 -10.16 10.80 20.80
CA LYS A 33 -9.81 9.87 21.89
C LYS A 33 -9.06 8.62 21.40
N GLY A 34 -8.94 8.44 20.09
CA GLY A 34 -8.33 7.27 19.47
C GLY A 34 -9.08 5.98 19.74
N ARG A 35 -8.48 4.85 19.34
CA ARG A 35 -9.03 3.52 19.66
C ARG A 35 -9.10 3.37 21.18
N PRO A 36 -10.23 2.93 21.76
CA PRO A 36 -10.32 2.71 23.20
C PRO A 36 -9.20 1.79 23.67
N ARG A 37 -8.55 2.17 24.78
CA ARG A 37 -7.48 1.38 25.39
C ARG A 37 -8.09 0.10 25.95
N GLY A 38 -7.59 -1.05 25.50
CA GLY A 38 -8.03 -2.36 25.95
C GLY A 38 -7.06 -3.44 25.48
N LYS A 39 -7.12 -4.62 26.11
CA LYS A 39 -6.32 -5.77 25.67
C LYS A 39 -6.72 -6.12 24.24
N SER A 40 -5.75 -6.07 23.33
CA SER A 40 -5.96 -6.55 21.97
C SER A 40 -6.18 -8.07 21.99
N LEU A 41 -6.84 -8.61 20.96
CA LEU A 41 -6.95 -10.07 20.81
C LEU A 41 -5.56 -10.73 20.81
N LYS A 42 -4.58 -10.09 20.15
CA LYS A 42 -3.18 -10.56 20.15
C LYS A 42 -2.62 -10.67 21.57
N THR A 43 -2.88 -9.69 22.42
CA THR A 43 -2.45 -9.69 23.83
C THR A 43 -3.10 -10.84 24.59
N ARG A 44 -4.41 -11.05 24.40
CA ARG A 44 -5.14 -12.14 25.08
C ARG A 44 -4.65 -13.51 24.65
N VAL A 45 -4.49 -13.74 23.35
CA VAL A 45 -3.99 -15.03 22.82
C VAL A 45 -2.57 -15.29 23.32
N LYS A 46 -1.71 -14.27 23.35
CA LYS A 46 -0.36 -14.40 23.91
C LYS A 46 -0.39 -14.82 25.38
N GLU A 47 -1.22 -14.19 26.21
CA GLU A 47 -1.37 -14.54 27.62
C GLU A 47 -1.82 -16.00 27.79
N ILE A 48 -2.79 -16.46 27.00
CA ILE A 48 -3.27 -17.84 27.04
C ILE A 48 -2.15 -18.82 26.67
N LEU A 49 -1.44 -18.58 25.56
CA LEU A 49 -0.36 -19.46 25.11
C LEU A 49 0.80 -19.52 26.11
N MET A 50 1.08 -18.43 26.82
CA MET A 50 2.11 -18.39 27.86
C MET A 50 1.69 -19.11 29.15
N SER A 51 0.39 -19.27 29.39
CA SER A 51 -0.13 -19.98 30.56
C SER A 51 -0.44 -21.46 30.33
N MET A 52 -0.24 -21.99 29.11
CA MET A 52 -0.47 -23.40 28.81
C MET A 52 0.65 -24.27 29.38
N ASP A 53 0.27 -25.42 29.95
CA ASP A 53 1.23 -26.46 30.32
C ASP A 53 1.73 -27.20 29.06
N ASP A 54 2.87 -27.88 29.18
CA ASP A 54 3.53 -28.59 28.07
C ASP A 54 2.60 -29.61 27.38
N GLU A 55 1.72 -30.28 28.12
CA GLU A 55 0.77 -31.24 27.56
C GLU A 55 -0.32 -30.57 26.72
N GLN A 56 -0.82 -29.42 27.19
CA GLN A 56 -1.82 -28.63 26.47
C GLN A 56 -1.19 -27.98 25.23
N ALA A 57 0.04 -27.50 25.33
CA ALA A 57 0.79 -26.97 24.21
C ALA A 57 1.00 -28.03 23.12
N LYS A 58 1.34 -29.27 23.50
CA LYS A 58 1.45 -30.40 22.55
C LYS A 58 0.12 -30.75 21.89
N ALA A 59 -0.99 -30.71 22.62
CA ALA A 59 -2.32 -30.94 22.05
C ALA A 59 -2.68 -29.84 21.04
N PHE A 60 -2.45 -28.58 21.39
CA PHE A 60 -2.69 -27.43 20.51
C PHE A 60 -1.85 -27.48 19.23
N LEU A 61 -0.56 -27.85 19.34
CA LEU A 61 0.32 -28.01 18.18
C LEU A 61 -0.08 -29.18 17.27
N LYS A 62 -0.84 -30.17 17.74
CA LYS A 62 -1.34 -31.25 16.87
C LYS A 62 -2.54 -30.82 16.02
N GLU A 63 -3.29 -29.80 16.44
CA GLU A 63 -4.46 -29.31 15.72
C GLU A 63 -4.11 -28.32 14.60
N ILE A 64 -2.98 -27.61 14.73
CA ILE A 64 -2.51 -26.65 13.72
C ILE A 64 -1.84 -27.38 12.56
N ASN A 65 -1.95 -26.81 11.35
CA ASN A 65 -1.20 -27.30 10.19
C ASN A 65 0.33 -27.34 10.49
N PRO A 66 1.00 -28.49 10.33
CA PRO A 66 2.44 -28.63 10.53
C PRO A 66 3.30 -27.62 9.78
N GLU A 67 2.91 -27.25 8.56
CA GLU A 67 3.63 -26.26 7.75
C GLU A 67 3.62 -24.87 8.42
N LEU A 68 2.47 -24.49 9.01
CA LEU A 68 2.34 -23.22 9.70
C LEU A 68 3.20 -23.20 10.98
N ILE A 69 3.26 -24.31 11.70
CA ILE A 69 4.14 -24.46 12.88
C ILE A 69 5.60 -24.31 12.46
N TRP A 70 6.02 -24.99 11.39
CA TRP A 70 7.37 -24.91 10.88
C TRP A 70 7.75 -23.47 10.52
N ARG A 71 6.87 -22.76 9.81
CA ARG A 71 7.06 -21.34 9.47
C ARG A 71 7.10 -20.41 10.69
N MET A 72 6.38 -20.73 11.77
CA MET A 72 6.47 -19.98 13.03
C MET A 72 7.75 -20.27 13.81
N ALA A 73 8.27 -21.50 13.74
CA ALA A 73 9.47 -21.93 14.46
C ALA A 73 10.78 -21.49 13.78
N GLU A 74 10.87 -21.70 12.46
CA GLU A 74 12.07 -21.36 11.66
C GLU A 74 12.01 -19.94 11.09
N GLY A 75 10.81 -19.36 11.01
CA GLY A 75 10.55 -18.10 10.32
C GLY A 75 10.24 -18.29 8.84
N ASN A 76 9.71 -17.25 8.20
CA ASN A 76 9.58 -17.26 6.75
C ASN A 76 10.97 -17.07 6.10
N PRO A 77 11.22 -17.67 4.92
CA PRO A 77 12.40 -17.38 4.14
C PRO A 77 12.60 -15.88 3.98
N LYS A 78 13.83 -15.41 4.21
CA LYS A 78 14.17 -13.99 4.12
C LYS A 78 13.87 -13.52 2.69
N SER A 79 12.83 -12.71 2.56
CA SER A 79 12.44 -12.12 1.26
C SER A 79 13.23 -10.83 1.06
N ASP A 80 14.56 -10.93 1.04
CA ASP A 80 15.44 -9.82 0.66
C ASP A 80 15.38 -9.66 -0.87
N THR A 81 14.23 -9.21 -1.38
CA THR A 81 14.17 -8.67 -2.74
C THR A 81 14.66 -7.23 -2.66
N ASP A 82 15.98 -7.06 -2.65
CA ASP A 82 16.57 -5.78 -3.01
C ASP A 82 16.35 -5.56 -4.51
N ILE A 83 15.14 -5.12 -4.88
CA ILE A 83 14.82 -4.62 -6.22
C ILE A 83 15.26 -3.15 -6.27
N THR A 84 16.51 -2.90 -5.90
CA THR A 84 17.18 -1.65 -6.21
C THR A 84 18.45 -2.00 -6.96
N THR A 85 18.76 -1.21 -7.97
CA THR A 85 20.05 -1.30 -8.65
C THR A 85 21.07 -0.60 -7.73
N GLY A 86 21.44 -1.23 -6.61
CA GLY A 86 22.43 -0.68 -5.68
C GLY A 86 21.96 0.52 -4.85
N GLY A 87 20.69 0.56 -4.42
CA GLY A 87 20.14 1.58 -3.51
C GLY A 87 19.23 2.63 -4.15
N ASP A 88 19.18 2.71 -5.48
CA ASP A 88 18.35 3.70 -6.18
C ASP A 88 16.98 3.17 -6.59
N LYS A 89 15.96 4.02 -6.41
CA LYS A 89 14.56 3.73 -6.72
C LYS A 89 14.38 3.55 -8.22
N ILE A 90 14.09 2.34 -8.67
CA ILE A 90 13.78 2.05 -10.08
C ILE A 90 12.49 2.78 -10.45
N MET A 91 12.59 3.80 -11.31
CA MET A 91 11.42 4.44 -11.90
C MET A 91 10.83 3.52 -12.96
N PHE A 92 9.67 2.94 -12.67
CA PHE A 92 8.90 2.19 -13.65
C PHE A 92 8.29 3.18 -14.65
N ILE A 93 8.93 3.34 -15.82
CA ILE A 93 8.36 4.10 -16.93
C ILE A 93 7.53 3.11 -17.78
N PRO A 94 6.23 3.32 -17.97
CA PRO A 94 5.40 2.52 -18.86
C PRO A 94 5.98 2.55 -20.29
N SER A 95 6.08 1.38 -20.93
CA SER A 95 6.64 1.21 -22.29
C SER A 95 5.95 2.08 -23.35
N GLU A 96 4.70 2.44 -23.11
CA GLU A 96 3.89 3.33 -23.95
C GLU A 96 4.46 4.75 -24.09
N ILE A 97 5.24 5.22 -23.11
CA ILE A 97 5.90 6.54 -23.14
C ILE A 97 7.22 6.49 -23.90
N ILE A 98 7.95 5.36 -23.79
CA ILE A 98 9.23 5.15 -24.48
C ILE A 98 9.00 5.13 -25.99
N ASN A 99 8.01 4.34 -26.45
CA ASN A 99 7.73 4.17 -27.88
C ASN A 99 7.20 5.44 -28.56
N LYS A 100 6.59 6.37 -27.81
CA LYS A 100 6.09 7.66 -28.35
C LYS A 100 7.20 8.68 -28.60
N ASN A 101 8.34 8.54 -27.93
CA ASN A 101 9.45 9.50 -27.98
C ASN A 101 10.68 8.96 -28.72
N GLU A 102 10.61 7.78 -29.34
CA GLU A 102 11.65 7.31 -30.26
C GLU A 102 11.70 8.22 -31.50
N ILE A 103 12.52 9.27 -31.40
CA ILE A 103 12.94 10.08 -32.54
C ILE A 103 13.82 9.17 -33.40
N SER A 104 13.27 8.71 -34.52
CA SER A 104 13.99 7.99 -35.57
C SER A 104 15.23 8.80 -35.99
N GLN A 105 16.40 8.43 -35.45
CA GLN A 105 17.67 8.92 -35.96
C GLN A 105 17.93 8.21 -37.29
N LYS A 106 17.45 8.77 -38.40
CA LYS A 106 17.96 8.38 -39.71
C LYS A 106 19.43 8.79 -39.78
N PRO A 107 20.35 7.90 -40.16
CA PRO A 107 21.72 8.30 -40.44
C PRO A 107 21.71 9.30 -41.61
N LYS A 108 22.40 10.44 -41.46
CA LYS A 108 22.63 11.38 -42.55
C LYS A 108 23.67 10.75 -43.48
N ASP A 109 23.26 10.40 -44.69
CA ASP A 109 24.18 10.13 -45.79
C ASP A 109 24.99 11.40 -46.07
N ASN A 110 26.27 11.37 -45.71
CA ASN A 110 27.22 12.39 -46.15
C ASN A 110 27.67 12.01 -47.56
N SER A 111 27.15 12.75 -48.56
CA SER A 111 27.61 12.67 -49.95
C SER A 111 29.12 12.88 -50.07
N GLN A 112 29.77 12.05 -50.88
CA GLN A 112 31.03 12.35 -51.57
C GLN A 112 30.77 12.42 -53.06
#